data_AF-G9YGF4-F1
#
_entry.id   AF-G9YGF4-F1
#
_cell.length_a   1.000
_cell.length_b   1.000
_cell.length_c   1.000
_cell.angle_alpha   90.00
_cell.angle_beta   90.00
_cell.angle_gamma   90.00
#
_symmetry.space_group_name_H-M   'P 1'
#
loop_
_entity.id
_entity.type
_entity.pdbx_description
1 polymer ?
#
loop_
_entity_poly.entity_id
_entity_poly.type
_entity_poly.pdbx_seq_one_letter_code
_entity_poly.pdbx_strand_id
1 'polypeptide(L)'
;MSDGACKEEGSLIAAASFTVKFNEKQTALRKKIEETVLKSGYTPVKKAEFYSLDQEAEGVVEALCGSSFVQLTPEYVISGEYFNKAVQAIHDYIREHGRMALGDFRDITDSSRKSSMLILEYADSLDITRRVENYRVLGSYWNRQQ
;
A
#
# COMPACT_ATOMS: atom_id res chain seq x y z
N MET A 1 28.52 -3.22 48.16
CA MET A 1 29.65 -3.18 47.21
C MET A 1 29.13 -3.92 45.99
N SER A 2 28.57 -3.20 45.02
CA SER A 2 29.18 -2.82 43.72
C SER A 2 28.16 -3.35 42.69
N ASP A 3 27.67 -2.71 41.63
CA ASP A 3 27.95 -1.52 40.84
C ASP A 3 26.59 -1.13 40.21
N GLY A 4 26.21 0.13 40.00
CA GLY A 4 26.89 1.01 39.05
C GLY A 4 26.39 0.74 37.62
N ALA A 5 25.22 1.30 37.27
CA ALA A 5 24.90 1.69 35.90
C ALA A 5 23.65 2.60 35.87
N CYS A 6 23.83 3.87 36.20
CA CYS A 6 22.96 4.91 35.65
C CYS A 6 23.20 4.94 34.14
N LYS A 7 22.15 4.74 33.35
CA LYS A 7 22.16 5.04 31.92
C LYS A 7 21.06 6.05 31.63
N GLU A 8 21.44 7.32 31.56
CA GLU A 8 20.67 8.32 30.84
C GLU A 8 20.91 8.12 29.35
N GLU A 9 19.85 7.80 28.61
CA GLU A 9 19.78 7.93 27.16
C GLU A 9 18.37 8.43 26.81
N GLY A 10 18.32 9.66 26.29
CA GLY A 10 17.31 10.21 25.37
C GLY A 10 15.84 9.87 25.63
N SER A 11 15.07 10.90 26.02
CA SER A 11 13.61 10.97 25.98
C SER A 11 12.98 10.25 24.79
N LEU A 12 12.56 9.00 25.00
CA LEU A 12 11.43 8.32 24.36
C LEU A 12 11.35 6.91 24.96
N ILE A 13 10.85 6.81 26.20
CA ILE A 13 10.39 5.54 26.76
C ILE A 13 9.08 5.20 26.03
N ALA A 14 9.18 4.64 24.83
CA ALA A 14 8.06 3.92 24.23
C ALA A 14 8.03 2.55 24.91
N ALA A 15 7.05 2.36 25.82
CA ALA A 15 6.81 1.07 26.44
C ALA A 15 6.64 0.00 25.36
N ALA A 16 7.31 -1.14 25.53
CA ALA A 16 7.31 -2.32 24.65
C ALA A 16 5.93 -3.02 24.49
N SER A 17 4.86 -2.31 24.79
CA SER A 17 3.47 -2.77 24.82
C SER A 17 2.50 -1.65 24.42
N PHE A 18 2.90 -0.79 23.47
CA PHE A 18 1.95 0.08 22.75
C PHE A 18 1.09 -0.75 21.80
N THR A 19 0.17 -1.53 22.35
CA THR A 19 -0.95 -2.08 21.59
C THR A 19 -1.82 -0.89 21.22
N VAL A 20 -1.76 -0.46 19.95
CA VAL A 20 -2.63 0.59 19.38
C VAL A 20 -4.08 0.13 19.52
N LYS A 21 -4.69 0.32 20.69
CA LYS A 21 -6.12 0.15 20.89
C LYS A 21 -6.75 1.44 20.41
N PHE A 22 -7.28 1.39 19.18
CA PHE A 22 -8.03 2.51 18.64
C PHE A 22 -9.17 2.87 19.59
N ASN A 23 -9.27 4.15 19.95
CA ASN A 23 -10.41 4.66 20.70
C ASN A 23 -11.69 4.61 19.80
N GLU A 24 -12.87 4.88 20.37
CA GLU A 24 -14.13 4.81 19.60
C GLU A 24 -14.14 5.76 18.38
N LYS A 25 -13.54 6.95 18.52
CA LYS A 25 -13.43 7.93 17.43
C LYS A 25 -12.49 7.44 16.32
N GLN A 26 -11.33 6.92 16.68
CA GLN A 26 -10.37 6.33 15.74
C GLN A 26 -10.94 5.10 15.03
N THR A 27 -11.77 4.31 15.72
CA THR A 27 -12.42 3.15 15.13
C THR A 27 -13.44 3.58 14.07
N ALA A 28 -14.25 4.60 14.36
CA ALA A 28 -15.19 5.18 13.39
C ALA A 28 -14.45 5.82 12.20
N LEU A 29 -13.36 6.54 12.48
CA LEU A 29 -12.52 7.17 11.47
C LEU A 29 -11.84 6.13 10.57
N ARG A 30 -11.25 5.09 11.16
CA ARG A 30 -10.68 3.94 10.47
C ARG A 30 -11.69 3.34 9.50
N LYS A 31 -12.90 3.03 9.98
CA LYS A 31 -13.94 2.42 9.14
C LYS A 31 -14.28 3.32 7.95
N LYS A 32 -14.43 4.62 8.18
CA LYS A 32 -14.69 5.60 7.11
C LYS A 32 -13.57 5.62 6.07
N ILE A 33 -12.31 5.65 6.51
CA ILE A 33 -11.13 5.65 5.62
C ILE A 33 -11.06 4.33 4.84
N GLU A 34 -11.18 3.18 5.51
CA GLU A 34 -11.20 1.86 4.87
C GLU A 34 -12.30 1.76 3.81
N GLU A 35 -13.52 2.21 4.12
CA GLU A 35 -14.61 2.25 3.15
C GLU A 35 -14.32 3.16 1.95
N THR A 36 -13.72 4.34 2.17
CA THR A 36 -13.35 5.25 1.08
C THR A 36 -12.30 4.63 0.16
N VAL A 37 -11.23 4.06 0.72
CA VAL A 37 -10.16 3.41 -0.06
C VAL A 37 -10.64 2.15 -0.75
N LEU A 38 -11.57 1.40 -0.14
CA LEU A 38 -12.15 0.21 -0.79
C LEU A 38 -13.04 0.61 -1.97
N LYS A 39 -13.88 1.64 -1.81
CA LYS A 39 -14.78 2.13 -2.87
C LYS A 39 -14.04 2.77 -4.04
N SER A 40 -12.81 3.26 -3.85
CA SER A 40 -12.01 3.85 -4.92
C SER A 40 -11.43 2.82 -5.90
N GLY A 41 -11.44 1.54 -5.54
CA GLY A 41 -11.02 0.43 -6.39
C GLY A 41 -9.58 0.55 -6.89
N TYR A 42 -9.40 0.52 -8.21
CA TYR A 42 -8.09 0.72 -8.86
C TYR A 42 -7.66 2.19 -8.98
N THR A 43 -8.30 3.09 -8.22
CA THR A 43 -7.88 4.49 -8.10
C THR A 43 -7.23 4.69 -6.73
N PRO A 44 -5.88 4.73 -6.67
CA PRO A 44 -5.18 5.05 -5.43
C PRO A 44 -5.59 6.42 -4.88
N VAL A 45 -5.75 6.49 -3.57
CA VAL A 45 -6.20 7.70 -2.85
C VAL A 45 -4.98 8.39 -2.24
N LYS A 46 -4.94 9.71 -2.26
CA LYS A 46 -3.91 10.46 -1.54
C LYS A 46 -4.15 10.41 -0.04
N LYS A 47 -3.13 10.11 0.75
CA LYS A 47 -3.23 10.13 2.23
C LYS A 47 -3.72 11.48 2.77
N ALA A 48 -3.28 12.57 2.15
CA ALA A 48 -3.68 13.93 2.50
C ALA A 48 -5.19 14.22 2.42
N GLU A 49 -5.95 13.44 1.63
CA GLU A 49 -7.42 13.63 1.56
C GLU A 49 -8.09 13.29 2.89
N PHE A 50 -7.49 12.41 3.69
CA PHE A 50 -8.03 12.02 4.99
C PHE A 50 -7.65 12.96 6.12
N TYR A 51 -6.57 13.73 5.98
CA TYR A 51 -6.07 14.60 7.06
C TYR A 51 -7.04 15.74 7.41
N SER A 52 -7.94 16.08 6.49
CA SER A 52 -9.02 17.05 6.74
C SER A 52 -10.19 16.48 7.54
N LEU A 53 -10.27 15.16 7.71
CA LEU A 53 -11.37 14.51 8.43
C LEU A 53 -11.26 14.70 9.96
N ASP A 54 -10.04 14.61 10.49
CA ASP A 54 -9.74 14.73 11.92
C ASP A 54 -8.22 14.87 12.14
N GLN A 55 -7.80 15.43 13.28
CA GLN A 55 -6.39 15.52 13.67
C GLN A 55 -5.75 14.13 13.84
N GLU A 56 -6.52 13.12 14.24
CA GLU A 56 -6.01 11.75 14.40
C GLU A 56 -6.00 10.94 13.08
N ALA A 57 -6.52 11.50 11.98
CA ALA A 57 -6.65 10.79 10.71
C ALA A 57 -5.30 10.37 10.13
N GLU A 58 -4.28 11.21 10.25
CA GLU A 58 -2.93 10.88 9.77
C GLU A 58 -2.39 9.63 10.44
N GLY A 59 -2.43 9.57 11.78
CA GLY A 59 -1.99 8.40 12.53
C GLY A 59 -2.80 7.13 12.22
N VAL A 60 -4.10 7.27 11.97
CA VAL A 60 -4.95 6.14 11.55
C VAL A 60 -4.57 5.63 10.16
N VAL A 61 -4.34 6.51 9.18
CA VAL A 61 -3.93 6.10 7.83
C VAL A 61 -2.56 5.40 7.86
N GLU A 62 -1.61 5.94 8.61
CA GLU A 62 -0.27 5.34 8.75
C GLU A 62 -0.35 3.96 9.43
N ALA A 63 -1.19 3.79 10.46
CA ALA A 63 -1.40 2.49 11.10
C ALA A 63 -2.06 1.44 10.18
N LEU A 64 -2.81 1.88 9.17
CA LEU A 64 -3.43 1.00 8.17
C LEU A 64 -2.47 0.63 7.03
N CYS A 65 -1.42 1.42 6.81
CA CYS A 65 -0.38 1.10 5.85
C CYS A 65 0.39 -0.15 6.31
N GLY A 66 0.49 -1.17 5.45
CA GLY A 66 1.11 -2.44 5.78
C GLY A 66 0.19 -3.45 6.48
N SER A 67 -1.06 -3.07 6.80
CA SER A 67 -2.11 -4.01 7.21
C SER A 67 -3.23 -4.06 6.18
N SER A 68 -4.19 -3.14 6.23
CA SER A 68 -5.32 -3.06 5.29
C SER A 68 -4.95 -2.40 3.96
N PHE A 69 -3.96 -1.50 3.97
CA PHE A 69 -3.57 -0.71 2.80
C PHE A 69 -2.17 -1.04 2.32
N VAL A 70 -2.01 -0.96 1.00
CA VAL A 70 -0.73 -0.99 0.31
C VAL A 70 -0.33 0.44 -0.03
N GLN A 71 0.80 0.86 0.51
CA GLN A 71 1.38 2.17 0.20
C GLN A 71 2.16 2.09 -1.11
N LEU A 72 1.58 2.62 -2.20
CA LEU A 72 2.23 2.62 -3.51
C LEU A 72 3.37 3.65 -3.59
N THR A 73 3.18 4.79 -2.93
CA THR A 73 4.17 5.88 -2.80
C THR A 73 3.98 6.56 -1.44
N PRO A 74 4.90 7.42 -0.98
CA PRO A 74 4.71 8.18 0.26
C PRO A 74 3.43 9.01 0.32
N GLU A 75 2.78 9.29 -0.81
CA GLU A 75 1.53 10.07 -0.87
C GLU A 75 0.29 9.21 -1.13
N TYR A 76 0.42 8.05 -1.77
CA TYR A 76 -0.70 7.28 -2.33
C TYR A 76 -0.83 5.90 -1.73
N VAL A 77 -2.07 5.55 -1.39
CA VAL A 77 -2.46 4.23 -0.88
C VAL A 77 -3.55 3.61 -1.75
N ILE A 78 -3.58 2.28 -1.77
CA ILE A 78 -4.66 1.47 -2.33
C ILE A 78 -5.04 0.40 -1.31
N SER A 79 -6.27 -0.12 -1.38
CA SER A 79 -6.64 -1.26 -0.54
C SER A 79 -5.78 -2.49 -0.91
N GLY A 80 -5.37 -3.27 0.09
CA GLY A 80 -4.65 -4.51 -0.15
C GLY A 80 -5.44 -5.49 -1.02
N GLU A 81 -6.77 -5.49 -0.89
CA GLU A 81 -7.66 -6.29 -1.73
C GLU A 81 -7.54 -5.93 -3.22
N TYR A 82 -7.67 -4.65 -3.58
CA TYR A 82 -7.56 -4.24 -4.98
C TYR A 82 -6.13 -4.35 -5.50
N PHE A 83 -5.11 -4.18 -4.65
CA PHE A 83 -3.74 -4.46 -5.07
C PHE A 83 -3.56 -5.94 -5.42
N ASN A 84 -4.07 -6.86 -4.60
CA ASN A 84 -3.99 -8.30 -4.90
C ASN A 84 -4.75 -8.66 -6.19
N LYS A 85 -5.94 -8.07 -6.41
CA LYS A 85 -6.68 -8.23 -7.67
C LYS A 85 -5.89 -7.68 -8.87
N ALA A 86 -5.20 -6.55 -8.71
CA ALA A 86 -4.33 -6.01 -9.76
C ALA A 86 -3.17 -6.97 -10.08
N VAL A 87 -2.53 -7.54 -9.06
CA VAL A 87 -1.44 -8.52 -9.23
C VAL A 87 -1.93 -9.77 -9.98
N GLN A 88 -3.14 -10.26 -9.68
CA GLN A 88 -3.76 -11.36 -10.42
C GLN A 88 -4.02 -10.98 -11.88
N ALA A 89 -4.65 -9.83 -12.12
CA ALA A 89 -4.92 -9.35 -13.48
C ALA A 89 -3.64 -9.17 -14.31
N ILE A 90 -2.56 -8.67 -13.69
CA ILE A 90 -1.23 -8.57 -14.31
C ILE A 90 -0.70 -9.96 -14.68
N HIS A 91 -0.74 -10.89 -13.73
CA HIS A 91 -0.23 -12.23 -13.92
C HIS A 91 -0.94 -12.94 -15.08
N ASP A 92 -2.27 -12.94 -15.05
CA ASP A 92 -3.09 -13.68 -16.01
C ASP A 92 -2.92 -13.09 -17.42
N TYR A 93 -2.96 -11.76 -17.54
CA TYR A 93 -2.77 -11.09 -18.83
C TYR A 93 -1.37 -11.33 -19.41
N ILE A 94 -0.31 -11.24 -18.61
CA ILE A 94 1.06 -11.49 -19.11
C ILE A 94 1.26 -12.97 -19.44
N ARG A 95 0.62 -13.90 -18.72
CA ARG A 95 0.66 -15.33 -19.06
C ARG A 95 -0.01 -15.62 -20.40
N GLU A 96 -1.09 -14.92 -20.70
CA GLU A 96 -1.84 -15.07 -21.96
C GLU A 96 -1.16 -14.37 -23.15
N HIS A 97 -0.72 -13.12 -22.97
CA HIS A 97 -0.22 -12.27 -24.05
C HIS A 97 1.31 -12.15 -24.10
N GLY A 98 2.03 -12.69 -23.12
CA GLY A 98 3.48 -12.65 -22.99
C GLY A 98 4.06 -11.34 -22.45
N ARG A 99 3.35 -10.21 -22.62
CA ARG A 99 3.74 -8.88 -22.12
C ARG A 99 2.54 -7.99 -21.91
N MET A 100 2.72 -6.92 -21.12
CA MET A 100 1.69 -5.94 -20.81
C MET A 100 2.23 -4.51 -20.97
N ALA A 101 1.62 -3.70 -21.83
CA ALA A 101 1.84 -2.27 -21.85
C ALA A 101 0.97 -1.55 -20.81
N LEU A 102 1.28 -0.29 -20.53
CA LEU A 102 0.48 0.55 -19.62
C LEU A 102 -0.99 0.67 -20.08
N GLY A 103 -1.21 0.75 -21.40
CA GLY A 103 -2.56 0.85 -21.97
C GLY A 103 -3.40 -0.39 -21.68
N ASP A 104 -2.79 -1.57 -21.76
CA ASP A 104 -3.48 -2.83 -21.52
C ASP A 104 -3.96 -2.93 -20.07
N PHE A 105 -3.07 -2.64 -19.11
CA PHE A 105 -3.44 -2.63 -17.69
C PHE A 105 -4.56 -1.62 -17.39
N ARG A 106 -4.47 -0.44 -17.99
CA ARG A 106 -5.48 0.60 -17.86
C ARG A 106 -6.84 0.10 -18.35
N ASP A 107 -6.87 -0.53 -19.51
CA ASP A 107 -8.10 -0.97 -20.16
C ASP A 107 -8.76 -2.14 -19.39
N ILE A 108 -7.98 -3.07 -18.83
CA ILE A 108 -8.54 -4.17 -18.03
C ILE A 108 -9.00 -3.74 -16.63
N THR A 109 -8.45 -2.64 -16.09
CA THR A 109 -8.81 -2.13 -14.74
C THR A 109 -9.77 -0.94 -14.78
N ASP A 110 -10.13 -0.45 -15.97
CA ASP A 110 -10.88 0.79 -16.18
C ASP A 110 -10.34 1.95 -15.32
N SER A 111 -9.01 2.08 -15.26
CA SER A 111 -8.33 3.05 -14.41
C SER A 111 -7.75 4.22 -15.21
N SER A 112 -7.35 5.30 -14.53
CA SER A 112 -6.65 6.40 -15.20
C SER A 112 -5.20 5.99 -15.51
N ARG A 113 -4.57 6.61 -16.53
CA ARG A 113 -3.13 6.38 -16.82
C ARG A 113 -2.24 6.60 -15.59
N LYS A 114 -2.57 7.59 -14.76
CA LYS A 114 -1.84 7.90 -13.52
C LYS A 114 -2.02 6.78 -12.50
N SER A 115 -3.24 6.34 -12.26
CA SER A 115 -3.56 5.24 -11.33
C SER A 115 -2.86 3.95 -11.76
N SER A 116 -2.97 3.61 -13.05
CA SER A 116 -2.30 2.46 -13.65
C SER A 116 -0.79 2.50 -13.43
N MET A 117 -0.17 3.67 -13.64
CA MET A 117 1.27 3.86 -13.48
C MET A 117 1.71 3.66 -12.03
N LEU A 118 1.01 4.24 -11.06
CA LEU A 118 1.31 4.07 -9.63
C LEU A 118 1.29 2.60 -9.20
N ILE A 119 0.26 1.85 -9.63
CA ILE A 119 0.12 0.44 -9.28
C ILE A 119 1.23 -0.39 -9.93
N LEU A 120 1.49 -0.18 -11.22
CA LEU A 120 2.49 -0.93 -11.96
C LEU A 120 3.92 -0.63 -11.51
N GLU A 121 4.24 0.62 -11.17
CA GLU A 121 5.57 0.98 -10.63
C GLU A 121 5.81 0.33 -9.27
N TYR A 122 4.79 0.28 -8.42
CA TYR A 122 4.89 -0.44 -7.16
C TYR A 122 5.02 -1.95 -7.37
N ALA A 123 4.27 -2.54 -8.32
CA ALA A 123 4.43 -3.94 -8.69
C ALA A 123 5.86 -4.25 -9.24
N ASP A 124 6.44 -3.32 -10.00
CA ASP A 124 7.84 -3.43 -10.45
C ASP A 124 8.80 -3.43 -9.25
N SER A 125 8.56 -2.57 -8.25
CA SER A 125 9.41 -2.48 -7.05
C SER A 125 9.41 -3.75 -6.19
N LEU A 126 8.36 -4.57 -6.31
CA LEU A 126 8.20 -5.85 -5.62
C LEU A 126 8.69 -7.04 -6.46
N ASP A 127 9.30 -6.78 -7.62
CA ASP A 127 9.67 -7.78 -8.64
C ASP A 127 8.48 -8.63 -9.14
N ILE A 128 7.24 -8.15 -8.98
CA ILE A 128 6.04 -8.81 -9.53
C ILE A 128 6.06 -8.67 -11.05
N THR A 129 6.38 -7.47 -11.53
CA THR A 129 6.64 -7.20 -12.94
C THR A 129 8.06 -6.69 -13.12
N ARG A 130 8.53 -6.72 -14.36
CA ARG A 130 9.76 -6.08 -14.78
C ARG A 130 9.49 -5.28 -16.03
N ARG A 131 9.82 -4.00 -16.00
CA ARG A 131 9.71 -3.11 -17.16
C ARG A 131 10.80 -3.41 -18.19
N VAL A 132 10.39 -3.56 -19.44
CA VAL A 132 11.25 -3.71 -20.62
C VAL A 132 10.78 -2.66 -21.62
N GLU A 133 11.55 -1.57 -21.73
CA GLU A 133 11.19 -0.40 -22.53
C GLU A 133 9.79 0.15 -22.18
N ASN A 134 8.81 -0.13 -23.04
CA ASN A 134 7.44 0.37 -22.97
C ASN A 134 6.42 -0.67 -22.49
N TYR A 135 6.86 -1.88 -22.17
CA TYR A 135 6.00 -2.96 -21.67
C TYR A 135 6.59 -3.61 -20.42
N ARG A 136 5.83 -4.54 -19.84
CA ARG A 136 6.20 -5.33 -18.67
C ARG A 136 6.08 -6.81 -18.95
N VAL A 137 6.93 -7.57 -18.30
CA VAL A 137 6.87 -9.04 -18.23
C VAL A 137 6.83 -9.46 -16.76
N LEU A 138 6.56 -10.74 -16.48
CA LEU A 138 6.63 -11.26 -15.11
C LEU A 138 8.06 -11.10 -14.56
N GLY A 139 8.15 -10.61 -13.32
CA GLY A 139 9.41 -10.43 -12.62
C GLY A 139 9.82 -11.66 -11.81
N SER A 140 10.86 -11.52 -10.97
CA SER A 140 11.45 -12.61 -10.21
C SER A 140 10.57 -13.14 -9.06
N TYR A 141 9.55 -12.37 -8.66
CA TYR A 141 8.59 -12.74 -7.62
C TYR A 141 7.99 -14.14 -7.82
N TRP A 142 7.65 -14.47 -9.07
CA TRP A 142 6.97 -15.70 -9.43
C TRP A 142 7.85 -16.94 -9.36
N ASN A 143 9.18 -16.78 -9.47
CA ASN A 143 10.13 -17.88 -9.38
C ASN A 143 10.27 -18.43 -7.95
N ARG A 144 9.87 -17.65 -6.94
CA ARG A 144 9.96 -18.01 -5.52
C ARG A 144 8.71 -18.74 -4.99
N GLN A 145 7.67 -18.84 -5.82
CA GLN A 145 6.36 -19.40 -5.46
C GLN A 145 6.10 -20.77 -6.10
N GLN A 146 7.07 -21.29 -6.87
CA GLN A 146 7.08 -22.65 -7.45
C GLN A 146 8.06 -23.53 -6.69
#